data_AF-V8CG24-F1
#
_entry.id   AF-V8CG24-F1
#
_cell.length_a   1.000
_cell.length_b   1.000
_cell.length_c   1.000
_cell.angle_alpha   90.00
_cell.angle_beta   90.00
_cell.angle_gamma   90.00
#
_symmetry.space_group_name_H-M   'P 1'
#
loop_
_entity.id
_entity.type
_entity.pdbx_description
1 polymer ?
#
loop_
_entity_poly.entity_id
_entity_poly.type
_entity_poly.pdbx_seq_one_letter_code
_entity_poly.pdbx_strand_id
1 'polypeptide(L)'
;MTTPQLDVLQIKRSKSVKHYCHIIHSLPHIDIYEIFALDYFDSVLTNSPIHTPFIRQVESKRHLKTKQVIITGCTYLDVLATKLQAHRQSQEKFAFFPAAKPAQQHSTAQSSSLDSTQAKQIKTILIAPSWGREALLSKYGFAIIEPFINSTFQLIIRPHPQSYLSESALLQELQERTKHCSNIVWDTHTDNIYALDSADVMIGDFSGVLFDFVCLFEKPVLTPEFRFCTIGYDLEDIYDTPWVQGALKRIGKQFHPEQIPNLPALLESMLSEQSTMQASLQAVKQELWHFQGRGGEQSARALLEIESQILESSLDKSLPLHKRILAIQKILATPALESSPQVSLDSTPPPHAKPENPKRISSISKEHR
;
A
#
# COMPACT_ATOMS: atom_id res chain seq x y z
N MET A 1 18.11 2.60 -1.14
CA MET A 1 17.95 3.58 -0.04
C MET A 1 16.50 3.97 0.03
N THR A 2 15.97 4.22 1.23
CA THR A 2 14.61 4.74 1.43
C THR A 2 14.59 6.23 1.74
N THR A 3 15.72 6.78 2.17
CA THR A 3 15.92 8.22 2.38
C THR A 3 16.07 8.93 1.02
N PRO A 4 15.33 10.04 0.77
CA PRO A 4 15.44 10.83 -0.45
C PRO A 4 16.66 11.79 -0.42
N GLN A 5 16.71 12.72 -1.37
CA GLN A 5 17.67 13.85 -1.44
C GLN A 5 19.14 13.46 -1.55
N LEU A 6 19.40 12.37 -2.28
CA LEU A 6 20.76 12.02 -2.70
C LEU A 6 21.37 13.20 -3.48
N ASP A 7 22.62 13.52 -3.17
CA ASP A 7 23.43 14.61 -3.74
C ASP A 7 22.94 16.05 -3.52
N VAL A 8 21.82 16.25 -2.82
CA VAL A 8 21.28 17.60 -2.54
C VAL A 8 21.99 18.22 -1.34
N LEU A 9 21.72 17.72 -0.13
CA LEU A 9 22.23 18.27 1.12
C LEU A 9 23.38 17.42 1.68
N GLN A 10 23.12 16.59 2.68
CA GLN A 10 24.12 15.88 3.47
C GLN A 10 24.56 14.56 2.84
N ILE A 11 23.66 13.89 2.10
CA ILE A 11 23.94 12.60 1.49
C ILE A 11 24.58 12.86 0.12
N LYS A 12 25.86 12.56 -0.04
CA LYS A 12 26.58 12.71 -1.32
C LYS A 12 26.79 11.37 -2.02
N ARG A 13 26.87 11.41 -3.35
CA ARG A 13 27.24 10.23 -4.14
C ARG A 13 28.70 9.85 -3.88
N SER A 14 28.95 8.56 -3.70
CA SER A 14 30.30 8.01 -3.60
C SER A 14 30.85 7.73 -5.00
N LYS A 15 32.14 8.04 -5.22
CA LYS A 15 32.85 7.71 -6.47
C LYS A 15 32.96 6.20 -6.72
N SER A 16 32.88 5.37 -5.67
CA SER A 16 32.96 3.92 -5.78
C SER A 16 31.61 3.25 -6.07
N VAL A 17 30.49 3.94 -5.82
CA VAL A 17 29.15 3.39 -6.03
C VAL A 17 28.72 3.64 -7.47
N LYS A 18 28.33 2.57 -8.18
CA LYS A 18 27.96 2.62 -9.59
C LYS A 18 26.50 2.99 -9.82
N HIS A 19 25.63 2.70 -8.86
CA HIS A 19 24.19 2.88 -9.01
C HIS A 19 23.54 3.18 -7.66
N TYR A 20 22.72 4.24 -7.62
CA TYR A 20 21.89 4.56 -6.47
C TYR A 20 20.41 4.29 -6.80
N CYS A 21 19.85 3.35 -6.07
CA CYS A 21 18.45 2.95 -6.17
C CYS A 21 17.66 3.50 -4.98
N HIS A 22 16.60 4.26 -5.24
CA HIS A 22 15.61 4.61 -4.23
C HIS A 22 14.52 3.53 -4.18
N ILE A 23 14.07 3.15 -2.99
CA ILE A 23 12.87 2.33 -2.79
C ILE A 23 11.94 3.18 -1.95
N ILE A 24 10.74 3.45 -2.45
CA ILE A 24 9.78 4.27 -1.70
C ILE A 24 9.41 3.59 -0.38
N HIS A 25 9.09 4.38 0.63
CA HIS A 25 8.90 3.91 2.01
C HIS A 25 7.48 4.11 2.54
N SER A 26 6.53 4.45 1.67
CA SER A 26 5.12 4.63 2.00
C SER A 26 4.24 4.35 0.77
N LEU A 27 2.96 4.07 1.00
CA LEU A 27 1.99 3.81 -0.08
C LEU A 27 1.51 5.05 -0.85
N PRO A 28 1.29 6.22 -0.21
CA PRO A 28 0.78 7.40 -0.91
C PRO A 28 1.67 7.83 -2.06
N HIS A 29 1.06 8.55 -3.00
CA HIS A 29 1.79 9.16 -4.10
C HIS A 29 2.98 10.02 -3.62
N ILE A 30 4.05 10.07 -4.41
CA ILE A 30 5.35 10.69 -4.05
C ILE A 30 5.40 12.19 -4.33
N ASP A 31 4.28 12.80 -4.69
CA ASP A 31 4.20 14.22 -5.04
C ASP A 31 4.47 15.12 -3.84
N ILE A 32 4.16 14.62 -2.64
CA ILE A 32 4.49 15.26 -1.37
C ILE A 32 5.92 14.94 -0.89
N TYR A 33 6.82 14.50 -1.77
CA TYR A 33 8.25 14.48 -1.45
C TYR A 33 8.82 15.89 -1.55
N GLU A 34 9.76 16.22 -0.66
CA GLU A 34 10.45 17.51 -0.70
C GLU A 34 11.17 17.72 -2.03
N ILE A 35 11.42 18.98 -2.37
CA ILE A 35 12.08 19.34 -3.62
C ILE A 35 13.41 18.58 -3.81
N PHE A 36 13.64 18.10 -5.03
CA PHE A 36 14.83 17.33 -5.44
C PHE A 36 14.94 15.94 -4.80
N ALA A 37 13.87 15.42 -4.19
CA ALA A 37 13.93 14.17 -3.44
C ALA A 37 14.46 12.98 -4.24
N LEU A 38 14.09 12.89 -5.53
CA LEU A 38 14.44 11.74 -6.37
C LEU A 38 15.44 12.07 -7.49
N ASP A 39 15.82 13.34 -7.66
CA ASP A 39 16.48 13.85 -8.87
C ASP A 39 17.78 13.12 -9.22
N TYR A 40 18.58 12.76 -8.20
CA TYR A 40 19.92 12.20 -8.38
C TYR A 40 20.00 10.68 -8.20
N PHE A 41 18.86 9.98 -8.14
CA PHE A 41 18.83 8.52 -8.15
C PHE A 41 18.85 7.97 -9.58
N ASP A 42 19.56 6.86 -9.76
CA ASP A 42 19.66 6.15 -11.04
C ASP A 42 18.42 5.29 -11.31
N SER A 43 17.78 4.79 -10.24
CA SER A 43 16.50 4.08 -10.31
C SER A 43 15.60 4.37 -9.10
N VAL A 44 14.30 4.16 -9.28
CA VAL A 44 13.26 4.24 -8.24
C VAL A 44 12.39 3.00 -8.32
N LEU A 45 12.30 2.27 -7.21
CA LEU A 45 11.39 1.14 -7.02
C LEU A 45 10.11 1.65 -6.36
N THR A 46 8.98 1.45 -7.03
CA THR A 46 7.68 1.96 -6.60
C THR A 46 6.73 0.81 -6.22
N ASN A 47 5.78 1.08 -5.31
CA ASN A 47 4.70 0.15 -4.97
C ASN A 47 3.65 0.03 -6.08
N SER A 48 3.55 1.03 -6.94
CA SER A 48 2.45 1.19 -7.90
C SER A 48 2.91 1.96 -9.16
N PRO A 49 2.22 1.81 -10.30
CA PRO A 49 2.43 2.66 -11.47
C PRO A 49 2.08 4.15 -11.25
N ILE A 50 1.27 4.51 -10.24
CA ILE A 50 0.76 5.88 -10.07
C ILE A 50 1.84 6.96 -10.01
N HIS A 51 3.04 6.61 -9.55
CA HIS A 51 4.16 7.53 -9.37
C HIS A 51 4.85 7.89 -10.71
N THR A 52 4.77 6.99 -11.70
CA THR A 52 5.59 7.09 -12.92
C THR A 52 5.32 8.39 -13.70
N PRO A 53 4.06 8.79 -13.96
CA PRO A 53 3.79 10.03 -14.68
C PRO A 53 4.39 11.26 -13.98
N PHE A 54 4.28 11.33 -12.65
CA PHE A 54 4.84 12.44 -11.88
C PHE A 54 6.37 12.48 -11.96
N ILE A 55 7.06 11.34 -11.81
CA ILE A 55 8.52 11.27 -11.96
C ILE A 55 8.94 11.79 -13.34
N ARG A 56 8.23 11.41 -14.41
CA ARG A 56 8.55 11.88 -15.77
C ARG A 56 8.31 13.38 -15.94
N GLN A 57 7.29 13.93 -15.30
CA GLN A 57 7.02 15.37 -15.34
C GLN A 57 8.10 16.17 -14.61
N VAL A 58 8.54 15.72 -13.44
CA VAL A 58 9.67 16.33 -12.71
C VAL A 58 10.95 16.28 -13.55
N GLU A 59 11.25 15.12 -14.16
CA GLU A 59 12.40 14.97 -15.05
C GLU A 59 12.36 15.92 -16.25
N SER A 60 11.19 16.05 -16.88
CA SER A 60 10.98 16.95 -18.01
C SER A 60 11.18 18.41 -17.61
N LYS A 61 10.54 18.84 -16.51
CA LYS A 61 10.58 20.23 -16.06
C LYS A 61 11.97 20.68 -15.63
N ARG A 62 12.76 19.79 -15.03
CA ARG A 62 14.11 20.08 -14.53
C ARG A 62 15.23 19.60 -15.45
N HIS A 63 14.90 19.10 -16.65
CA HIS A 63 15.86 18.56 -17.62
C HIS A 63 16.79 17.48 -17.05
N LEU A 64 16.23 16.58 -16.24
CA LEU A 64 16.98 15.52 -15.56
C LEU A 64 17.22 14.32 -16.49
N LYS A 65 18.24 13.54 -16.15
CA LYS A 65 18.44 12.21 -16.73
C LYS A 65 17.23 11.34 -16.40
N THR A 66 16.68 10.67 -17.41
CA THR A 66 15.62 9.68 -17.23
C THR A 66 16.13 8.51 -16.39
N LYS A 67 15.54 8.32 -15.21
CA LYS A 67 15.85 7.21 -14.31
C LYS A 67 14.99 5.98 -14.60
N GLN A 68 15.48 4.82 -14.19
CA GLN A 68 14.69 3.58 -14.28
C GLN A 68 13.59 3.61 -13.22
N VAL A 69 12.33 3.47 -13.61
CA VAL A 69 11.21 3.34 -12.67
C VAL A 69 10.71 1.90 -12.76
N ILE A 70 10.81 1.17 -11.65
CA ILE A 70 10.51 -0.26 -11.59
C ILE A 70 9.40 -0.49 -10.57
N ILE A 71 8.27 -1.01 -11.01
CA ILE A 71 7.14 -1.28 -10.12
C ILE A 71 7.41 -2.61 -9.43
N THR A 72 7.66 -2.58 -8.13
CA THR A 72 8.02 -3.77 -7.35
C THR A 72 7.04 -4.08 -6.23
N GLY A 73 6.00 -3.28 -6.02
CA GLY A 73 5.07 -3.50 -4.89
C GLY A 73 5.61 -2.95 -3.57
N CYS A 74 4.89 -3.22 -2.47
CA CYS A 74 5.18 -2.63 -1.16
C CYS A 74 5.81 -3.67 -0.21
N THR A 75 7.12 -3.61 -0.03
CA THR A 75 7.89 -4.61 0.71
C THR A 75 7.50 -4.70 2.19
N TYR A 76 7.37 -3.57 2.88
CA TYR A 76 7.03 -3.58 4.31
C TYR A 76 5.57 -3.96 4.55
N LEU A 77 4.66 -3.61 3.63
CA LEU A 77 3.25 -3.94 3.78
C LEU A 77 3.01 -5.44 3.64
N ASP A 78 3.78 -6.12 2.78
CA ASP A 78 3.79 -7.59 2.72
C ASP A 78 4.20 -8.22 4.04
N VAL A 79 5.25 -7.67 4.69
CA VAL A 79 5.67 -8.11 6.04
C VAL A 79 4.58 -7.87 7.07
N LEU A 80 3.91 -6.70 7.04
CA LEU A 80 2.77 -6.41 7.91
C LEU A 80 1.60 -7.36 7.67
N ALA A 81 1.34 -7.73 6.42
CA ALA A 81 0.30 -8.70 6.06
C ALA A 81 0.62 -10.10 6.60
N THR A 82 1.87 -10.53 6.53
CA THR A 82 2.31 -11.80 7.15
C THR A 82 2.16 -11.75 8.68
N LYS A 83 2.58 -10.64 9.33
CA LYS A 83 2.38 -10.45 10.77
C LYS A 83 0.90 -10.48 11.15
N LEU A 84 0.04 -9.86 10.35
CA LEU A 84 -1.41 -9.88 10.55
C LEU A 84 -1.98 -11.29 10.46
N GLN A 85 -1.57 -12.07 9.46
CA GLN A 85 -2.00 -13.46 9.32
C GLN A 85 -1.58 -14.29 10.53
N ALA A 86 -0.33 -14.15 10.99
CA ALA A 86 0.17 -14.82 12.18
C ALA A 86 -0.61 -14.41 13.44
N HIS A 87 -0.90 -13.11 13.60
CA HIS A 87 -1.71 -12.61 14.71
C HIS A 87 -3.11 -13.23 14.71
N ARG A 88 -3.80 -13.25 13.57
CA ARG A 88 -5.15 -13.80 13.45
C ARG A 88 -5.22 -15.32 13.66
N GLN A 89 -4.13 -16.04 13.42
CA GLN A 89 -4.02 -17.48 13.62
C GLN A 89 -3.58 -17.86 15.05
N SER A 90 -3.05 -16.92 15.82
CA SER A 90 -2.59 -17.17 17.19
C SER A 90 -3.75 -17.57 18.12
N GLN A 91 -3.48 -18.52 19.03
CA GLN A 91 -4.49 -18.96 20.01
C GLN A 91 -4.71 -17.93 21.13
N GLU A 92 -3.71 -17.07 21.39
CA GLU A 92 -3.81 -15.95 22.30
C GLU A 92 -4.37 -14.72 21.58
N LYS A 93 -5.69 -14.53 21.63
CA LYS A 93 -6.31 -13.31 21.12
C LYS A 93 -6.00 -12.14 22.04
N PHE A 94 -5.04 -11.32 21.64
CA PHE A 94 -4.84 -10.01 22.23
C PHE A 94 -6.12 -9.18 22.13
N ALA A 95 -6.50 -8.50 23.21
CA ALA A 95 -7.68 -7.64 23.26
C ALA A 95 -7.37 -6.38 24.08
N PHE A 96 -7.64 -5.21 23.52
CA PHE A 96 -7.50 -3.93 24.23
C PHE A 96 -8.57 -3.75 25.31
N PHE A 97 -9.77 -4.28 25.08
CA PHE A 97 -10.91 -4.12 25.96
C PHE A 97 -11.39 -5.49 26.45
N PRO A 98 -11.88 -5.59 27.70
CA PRO A 98 -12.47 -6.82 28.19
C PRO A 98 -13.62 -7.26 27.28
N ALA A 99 -13.76 -8.58 27.07
CA ALA A 99 -14.89 -9.13 26.35
C ALA A 99 -16.20 -8.67 27.02
N ALA A 100 -17.15 -8.16 26.22
CA ALA A 100 -18.45 -7.77 26.72
C ALA A 100 -19.09 -8.97 27.44
N LYS A 101 -19.43 -8.81 28.73
CA LYS A 101 -20.20 -9.84 29.43
C LYS A 101 -21.53 -10.00 28.72
N PRO A 102 -21.98 -11.23 28.38
CA PRO A 102 -23.34 -11.41 27.88
C PRO A 102 -24.30 -10.85 28.94
N ALA A 103 -25.23 -10.00 28.51
CA ALA A 103 -26.22 -9.41 29.39
C ALA A 103 -26.92 -10.55 30.15
N GLN A 104 -26.82 -10.54 31.47
CA GLN A 104 -27.56 -11.49 32.31
C GLN A 104 -29.05 -11.21 32.10
N GLN A 105 -29.70 -12.08 31.34
CA GLN A 105 -31.16 -12.10 31.25
C GLN A 105 -31.69 -12.46 32.64
N HIS A 106 -32.23 -11.47 33.36
CA HIS A 106 -33.13 -11.76 34.47
C HIS A 106 -34.35 -12.49 33.89
N SER A 107 -34.42 -13.78 34.17
CA SER A 107 -35.53 -14.63 33.79
C SER A 107 -36.78 -14.26 34.57
N THR A 108 -37.69 -13.54 33.95
CA THR A 108 -39.13 -13.66 34.24
C THR A 108 -39.79 -14.11 32.96
N ALA A 109 -40.23 -15.36 32.96
CA ALA A 109 -40.89 -16.02 31.85
C ALA A 109 -42.21 -15.31 31.52
N GLN A 110 -42.39 -14.89 30.27
CA GLN A 110 -43.48 -15.33 29.38
C GLN A 110 -43.58 -14.48 28.10
N SER A 111 -43.91 -15.18 27.01
CA SER A 111 -44.45 -14.74 25.72
C SER A 111 -43.49 -14.20 24.65
N SER A 112 -43.28 -15.05 23.64
CA SER A 112 -43.45 -14.80 22.20
C SER A 112 -42.98 -13.47 21.59
N SER A 113 -41.81 -13.50 20.98
CA SER A 113 -41.61 -13.14 19.56
C SER A 113 -40.19 -13.51 19.13
N LEU A 114 -40.06 -14.07 17.93
CA LEU A 114 -38.79 -14.23 17.23
C LEU A 114 -38.31 -12.85 16.77
N ASP A 115 -37.74 -12.07 17.67
CA ASP A 115 -36.81 -11.00 17.32
C ASP A 115 -35.47 -11.37 17.94
N SER A 116 -34.63 -12.05 17.17
CA SER A 116 -33.21 -12.16 17.47
C SER A 116 -32.61 -10.76 17.33
N THR A 117 -32.71 -9.98 18.39
CA THR A 117 -31.97 -8.73 18.56
C THR A 117 -30.50 -9.10 18.45
N GLN A 118 -29.90 -8.88 17.28
CA GLN A 118 -28.45 -8.92 17.10
C GLN A 118 -27.86 -8.04 18.19
N ALA A 119 -27.14 -8.63 19.14
CA ALA A 119 -26.42 -7.86 20.14
C ALA A 119 -25.57 -6.83 19.40
N LYS A 120 -25.89 -5.53 19.57
CA LYS A 120 -25.21 -4.45 18.87
C LYS A 120 -23.72 -4.55 19.18
N GLN A 121 -22.93 -5.00 18.21
CA GLN A 121 -21.49 -5.16 18.38
C GLN A 121 -20.89 -3.78 18.66
N ILE A 122 -20.22 -3.64 19.79
CA ILE A 122 -19.52 -2.41 20.16
C ILE A 122 -18.44 -2.15 19.12
N LYS A 123 -18.44 -0.94 18.56
CA LYS A 123 -17.52 -0.52 17.51
C LYS A 123 -16.27 0.10 18.11
N THR A 124 -15.12 -0.16 17.50
CA THR A 124 -13.82 0.33 17.95
C THR A 124 -13.29 1.39 16.98
N ILE A 125 -12.92 2.54 17.52
CA ILE A 125 -12.33 3.65 16.80
C ILE A 125 -10.84 3.70 17.12
N LEU A 126 -9.99 3.87 16.11
CA LEU A 126 -8.56 4.11 16.29
C LEU A 126 -8.22 5.56 15.97
N ILE A 127 -7.72 6.31 16.94
CA ILE A 127 -7.08 7.61 16.70
C ILE A 127 -5.58 7.38 16.50
N ALA A 128 -5.11 7.56 15.27
CA ALA A 128 -3.72 7.35 14.87
C ALA A 128 -3.13 8.66 14.29
N PRO A 129 -2.72 9.62 15.14
CA PRO A 129 -2.21 10.91 14.73
C PRO A 129 -0.77 10.79 14.20
N SER A 130 -0.39 11.71 13.31
CA SER A 130 1.01 12.04 13.05
C SER A 130 1.65 12.74 14.27
N TRP A 131 2.85 13.29 14.11
CA TRP A 131 3.51 14.13 15.11
C TRP A 131 3.74 15.54 14.57
N GLY A 132 3.90 16.51 15.46
CA GLY A 132 4.16 17.91 15.11
C GLY A 132 2.94 18.80 15.20
N ARG A 133 3.15 20.11 15.03
CA ARG A 133 2.16 21.16 15.37
C ARG A 133 0.80 21.00 14.67
N GLU A 134 0.79 20.52 13.42
CA GLU A 134 -0.43 20.34 12.63
C GLU A 134 -1.03 18.92 12.75
N ALA A 135 -0.40 18.04 13.53
CA ALA A 135 -0.93 16.70 13.78
C ALA A 135 -2.18 16.75 14.65
N LEU A 136 -3.03 15.72 14.53
CA LEU A 136 -4.38 15.72 15.10
C LEU A 136 -4.41 16.00 16.62
N LEU A 137 -3.57 15.34 17.41
CA LEU A 137 -3.53 15.56 18.87
C LEU A 137 -2.94 16.91 19.24
N SER A 138 -1.91 17.37 18.54
CA SER A 138 -1.26 18.66 18.82
C SER A 138 -2.16 19.84 18.46
N LYS A 139 -3.00 19.67 17.45
CA LYS A 139 -3.95 20.69 16.97
C LYS A 139 -5.22 20.78 17.80
N TYR A 140 -5.80 19.64 18.18
CA TYR A 140 -7.11 19.60 18.84
C TYR A 140 -7.07 19.17 20.31
N GLY A 141 -5.95 18.60 20.78
CA GLY A 141 -5.77 18.17 22.17
C GLY A 141 -6.89 17.27 22.66
N PHE A 142 -7.40 17.56 23.86
CA PHE A 142 -8.48 16.78 24.47
C PHE A 142 -9.81 16.88 23.71
N ALA A 143 -10.04 17.95 22.93
CA ALA A 143 -11.31 18.17 22.24
C ALA A 143 -11.64 17.06 21.23
N ILE A 144 -10.65 16.42 20.62
CA ILE A 144 -10.87 15.29 19.69
C ILE A 144 -11.19 13.98 20.41
N ILE A 145 -10.89 13.88 21.71
CA ILE A 145 -11.10 12.69 22.54
C ILE A 145 -12.38 12.80 23.37
N GLU A 146 -12.65 13.99 23.92
CA GLU A 146 -13.76 14.28 24.83
C GLU A 146 -15.13 13.73 24.37
N PRO A 147 -15.53 13.84 23.07
CA PRO A 147 -16.82 13.34 22.60
C PRO A 147 -17.00 11.83 22.79
N PHE A 148 -15.90 11.08 22.90
CA PHE A 148 -15.93 9.61 23.01
C PHE A 148 -16.07 9.10 24.44
N ILE A 149 -15.82 9.93 25.46
CA ILE A 149 -15.83 9.50 26.87
C ILE A 149 -17.16 8.88 27.28
N ASN A 150 -18.28 9.49 26.88
CA ASN A 150 -19.63 9.02 27.18
C ASN A 150 -20.30 8.33 25.99
N SER A 151 -19.53 8.01 24.94
CA SER A 151 -20.05 7.35 23.74
C SER A 151 -20.13 5.83 23.93
N THR A 152 -20.85 5.16 23.03
CA THR A 152 -20.88 3.69 23.00
C THR A 152 -19.65 3.06 22.34
N PHE A 153 -18.75 3.89 21.80
CA PHE A 153 -17.54 3.44 21.13
C PHE A 153 -16.43 3.04 22.12
N GLN A 154 -15.64 2.06 21.71
CA GLN A 154 -14.31 1.82 22.25
C GLN A 154 -13.30 2.67 21.47
N LEU A 155 -12.34 3.30 22.16
CA LEU A 155 -11.37 4.20 21.57
C LEU A 155 -9.95 3.74 21.87
N ILE A 156 -9.21 3.39 20.81
CA ILE A 156 -7.77 3.14 20.89
C ILE A 156 -7.07 4.42 20.43
N ILE A 157 -6.16 4.95 21.24
CA ILE A 157 -5.34 6.11 20.90
C ILE A 157 -3.91 5.61 20.73
N ARG A 158 -3.36 5.73 19.53
CA ARG A 158 -2.00 5.27 19.19
C ARG A 158 -1.19 6.43 18.59
N PRO A 159 -0.59 7.29 19.43
CA PRO A 159 0.27 8.37 18.95
C PRO A 159 1.47 7.87 18.15
N HIS A 160 1.97 8.70 17.24
CA HIS A 160 3.23 8.40 16.58
C HIS A 160 4.37 8.27 17.62
N PRO A 161 5.30 7.31 17.49
CA PRO A 161 6.40 7.14 18.46
C PRO A 161 7.20 8.42 18.73
N GLN A 162 7.40 9.25 17.71
CA GLN A 162 8.08 10.55 17.84
C GLN A 162 7.36 11.49 18.82
N SER A 163 6.03 11.45 18.92
CA SER A 163 5.26 12.29 19.84
C SER A 163 5.58 12.02 21.30
N TYR A 164 5.97 10.79 21.67
CA TYR A 164 6.43 10.49 23.03
C TYR A 164 7.74 11.19 23.39
N LEU A 165 8.51 11.62 22.38
CA LEU A 165 9.74 12.39 22.57
C LEU A 165 9.48 13.89 22.45
N SER A 166 8.81 14.34 21.39
CA SER A 166 8.63 15.77 21.08
C SER A 166 7.43 16.41 21.76
N GLU A 167 6.44 15.63 22.18
CA GLU A 167 5.12 16.09 22.64
C GLU A 167 4.72 15.42 23.96
N SER A 168 5.70 15.01 24.77
CA SER A 168 5.51 14.22 25.99
C SER A 168 4.56 14.88 27.01
N ALA A 169 4.67 16.20 27.21
CA ALA A 169 3.80 16.93 28.12
C ALA A 169 2.31 16.89 27.70
N LEU A 170 2.05 17.02 26.39
CA LEU A 170 0.70 16.88 25.84
C LEU A 170 0.18 15.46 26.05
N LEU A 171 0.97 14.43 25.72
CA LEU A 171 0.53 13.05 25.86
C LEU A 171 0.24 12.69 27.33
N GLN A 172 1.08 13.12 28.26
CA GLN A 172 0.87 12.90 29.70
C GLN A 172 -0.43 13.56 30.18
N GLU A 173 -0.71 14.79 29.74
CA GLU A 173 -1.94 15.51 30.07
C GLU A 173 -3.19 14.78 29.56
N LEU A 174 -3.18 14.33 28.30
CA LEU A 174 -4.28 13.59 27.70
C LEU A 174 -4.48 12.20 28.33
N GLN A 175 -3.39 11.49 28.64
CA GLN A 175 -3.43 10.20 29.34
C GLN A 175 -4.03 10.35 30.75
N GLU A 176 -3.62 11.37 31.49
CA GLU A 176 -4.13 11.64 32.83
C GLU A 176 -5.63 11.98 32.81
N ARG A 177 -6.10 12.76 31.83
CA ARG A 177 -7.54 13.06 31.66
C ARG A 177 -8.38 11.85 31.31
N THR A 178 -7.79 10.84 30.67
CA THR A 178 -8.50 9.65 30.18
C THR A 178 -8.30 8.41 31.04
N LYS A 179 -7.48 8.47 32.11
CA LYS A 179 -7.12 7.30 32.94
C LYS A 179 -8.29 6.56 33.58
N HIS A 180 -9.41 7.24 33.78
CA HIS A 180 -10.61 6.66 34.40
C HIS A 180 -11.65 6.19 33.37
N CYS A 181 -11.42 6.44 32.08
CA CYS A 181 -12.33 6.07 31.00
C CYS A 181 -12.10 4.60 30.61
N SER A 182 -12.99 3.70 31.01
CA SER A 182 -12.85 2.26 30.72
C SER A 182 -12.99 1.90 29.23
N ASN A 183 -13.52 2.81 28.42
CA ASN A 183 -13.66 2.65 26.97
C ASN A 183 -12.52 3.31 26.17
N ILE A 184 -11.49 3.84 26.82
CA ILE A 184 -10.33 4.47 26.16
C ILE A 184 -9.05 3.75 26.57
N VAL A 185 -8.24 3.36 25.59
CA VAL A 185 -6.92 2.74 25.81
C VAL A 185 -5.86 3.44 24.98
N TRP A 186 -4.68 3.63 25.57
CA TRP A 186 -3.49 4.14 24.89
C TRP A 186 -2.60 2.98 24.47
N ASP A 187 -2.35 2.86 23.16
CA ASP A 187 -1.53 1.80 22.60
C ASP A 187 -0.08 2.24 22.41
N THR A 188 0.84 1.53 23.06
CA THR A 188 2.29 1.72 22.99
C THR A 188 3.03 0.48 22.47
N HIS A 189 2.31 -0.53 21.98
CA HIS A 189 2.93 -1.75 21.49
C HIS A 189 3.82 -1.46 20.28
N THR A 190 4.93 -2.19 20.18
CA THR A 190 5.89 -2.06 19.06
C THR A 190 5.21 -2.29 17.71
N ASP A 191 4.43 -3.36 17.60
CA ASP A 191 3.66 -3.65 16.39
C ASP A 191 2.32 -2.90 16.42
N ASN A 192 2.06 -2.13 15.37
CA ASN A 192 0.79 -1.40 15.20
C ASN A 192 -0.38 -2.31 14.81
N ILE A 193 -0.10 -3.55 14.41
CA ILE A 193 -1.10 -4.43 13.81
C ILE A 193 -2.25 -4.76 14.78
N TYR A 194 -1.99 -4.78 16.08
CA TYR A 194 -3.01 -5.06 17.09
C TYR A 194 -4.10 -3.99 17.07
N ALA A 195 -3.72 -2.71 17.12
CA ALA A 195 -4.66 -1.59 17.08
C ALA A 195 -5.37 -1.51 15.72
N LEU A 196 -4.62 -1.73 14.63
CA LEU A 196 -5.19 -1.69 13.29
C LEU A 196 -6.23 -2.81 13.06
N ASP A 197 -5.98 -4.04 13.50
CA ASP A 197 -6.93 -5.14 13.32
C ASP A 197 -8.20 -4.95 14.18
N SER A 198 -8.02 -4.42 15.39
CA SER A 198 -9.10 -4.20 16.36
C SER A 198 -10.08 -3.09 15.94
N ALA A 199 -9.64 -2.10 15.18
CA ALA A 199 -10.44 -0.92 14.84
C ALA A 199 -11.42 -1.19 13.68
N ASP A 200 -12.65 -0.69 13.78
CA ASP A 200 -13.64 -0.67 12.68
C ASP A 200 -13.43 0.52 11.72
N VAL A 201 -12.83 1.60 12.23
CA VAL A 201 -12.56 2.86 11.52
C VAL A 201 -11.38 3.57 12.18
N MET A 202 -10.59 4.28 11.38
CA MET A 202 -9.48 5.10 11.87
C MET A 202 -9.80 6.59 11.73
N ILE A 203 -9.57 7.36 12.79
CA ILE A 203 -9.42 8.82 12.73
C ILE A 203 -7.93 9.13 12.62
N GLY A 204 -7.53 9.85 11.58
CA GLY A 204 -6.15 10.28 11.41
C GLY A 204 -6.06 11.63 10.72
N ASP A 205 -4.86 12.00 10.31
CA ASP A 205 -4.57 13.29 9.66
C ASP A 205 -4.02 13.10 8.23
N PHE A 206 -2.73 13.29 8.00
CA PHE A 206 -2.05 13.16 6.71
C PHE A 206 -1.02 12.02 6.70
N SER A 207 -1.10 11.12 7.69
CA SER A 207 -0.17 10.00 7.86
C SER A 207 -0.29 8.94 6.75
N GLY A 208 0.84 8.35 6.37
CA GLY A 208 0.87 7.17 5.51
C GLY A 208 0.14 5.95 6.09
N VAL A 209 0.00 5.86 7.43
CA VAL A 209 -0.68 4.74 8.10
C VAL A 209 -2.17 4.64 7.75
N LEU A 210 -2.79 5.72 7.29
CA LEU A 210 -4.16 5.70 6.77
C LEU A 210 -4.28 4.70 5.61
N PHE A 211 -3.28 4.69 4.72
CA PHE A 211 -3.27 3.84 3.54
C PHE A 211 -2.85 2.42 3.88
N ASP A 212 -2.01 2.22 4.91
CA ASP A 212 -1.74 0.88 5.46
C ASP A 212 -3.03 0.26 5.98
N PHE A 213 -3.81 1.03 6.74
CA PHE A 213 -5.09 0.59 7.30
C PHE A 213 -6.09 0.22 6.19
N VAL A 214 -6.23 1.07 5.18
CA VAL A 214 -7.11 0.79 4.04
C VAL A 214 -6.65 -0.44 3.26
N CYS A 215 -5.35 -0.55 2.95
CA CYS A 215 -4.85 -1.65 2.13
C CYS A 215 -4.88 -3.01 2.86
N LEU A 216 -4.61 -3.02 4.18
CA LEU A 216 -4.63 -4.25 4.98
C LEU A 216 -6.05 -4.69 5.35
N PHE A 217 -6.93 -3.75 5.69
CA PHE A 217 -8.22 -4.05 6.33
C PHE A 217 -9.45 -3.68 5.50
N GLU A 218 -9.30 -2.86 4.47
CA GLU A 218 -10.42 -2.34 3.65
C GLU A 218 -11.49 -1.66 4.53
N LYS A 219 -11.04 -0.89 5.52
CA LYS A 219 -11.88 -0.15 6.47
C LYS A 219 -11.76 1.36 6.23
N PRO A 220 -12.84 2.13 6.45
CA PRO A 220 -12.86 3.55 6.15
C PRO A 220 -12.05 4.37 7.15
N VAL A 221 -11.67 5.57 6.72
CA VAL A 221 -11.00 6.57 7.56
C VAL A 221 -11.84 7.83 7.72
N LEU A 222 -11.59 8.58 8.79
CA LEU A 222 -12.14 9.91 9.02
C LEU A 222 -10.98 10.87 9.25
N THR A 223 -10.89 11.92 8.45
CA THR A 223 -9.79 12.90 8.56
C THR A 223 -10.33 14.32 8.68
N PRO A 224 -9.64 15.24 9.37
CA PRO A 224 -10.00 16.64 9.27
C PRO A 224 -9.84 17.10 7.80
N GLU A 225 -10.61 18.09 7.39
CA GLU A 225 -10.27 18.84 6.18
C GLU A 225 -8.95 19.58 6.42
N PHE A 226 -7.98 19.37 5.54
CA PHE A 226 -6.71 20.07 5.60
C PHE A 226 -6.39 20.74 4.28
N ARG A 227 -5.65 21.85 4.39
CA ARG A 227 -5.04 22.53 3.26
C ARG A 227 -3.57 22.17 3.24
N PHE A 228 -3.14 21.48 2.19
CA PHE A 228 -1.74 21.14 2.02
C PHE A 228 -0.97 22.37 1.48
N CYS A 229 0.13 22.72 2.14
CA CYS A 229 1.06 23.73 1.62
C CYS A 229 2.01 23.04 0.65
N THR A 230 1.92 23.36 -0.64
CA THR A 230 2.76 22.75 -1.67
C THR A 230 4.19 23.27 -1.66
N ILE A 231 4.45 24.42 -1.02
CA ILE A 231 5.76 25.07 -0.99
C ILE A 231 6.82 24.11 -0.43
N GLY A 232 7.91 23.94 -1.16
CA GLY A 232 9.04 23.09 -0.77
C GLY A 232 8.90 21.62 -1.17
N TYR A 233 7.82 21.23 -1.84
CA TYR A 233 7.60 19.88 -2.36
C TYR A 233 7.79 19.83 -3.88
N ASP A 234 8.17 18.67 -4.42
CA ASP A 234 8.29 18.46 -5.87
C ASP A 234 6.97 18.77 -6.60
N LEU A 235 5.83 18.61 -5.92
CA LEU A 235 4.51 18.99 -6.40
C LEU A 235 4.38 20.48 -6.75
N GLU A 236 5.05 21.39 -6.02
CA GLU A 236 4.98 22.85 -6.22
C GLU A 236 5.19 23.22 -7.68
N ASP A 237 6.05 22.46 -8.33
CA ASP A 237 6.47 22.64 -9.70
C ASP A 237 5.49 22.05 -10.74
N ILE A 238 4.56 21.19 -10.34
CA ILE A 238 3.88 20.27 -11.25
C ILE A 238 2.36 20.41 -11.18
N TYR A 239 1.75 20.40 -9.99
CA TYR A 239 0.30 20.55 -9.81
C TYR A 239 -0.05 21.43 -8.60
N ASP A 240 -1.27 21.97 -8.60
CA ASP A 240 -1.77 22.80 -7.49
C ASP A 240 -2.29 21.98 -6.30
N THR A 241 -2.61 20.70 -6.52
CA THR A 241 -3.32 19.86 -5.54
C THR A 241 -2.64 18.51 -5.42
N PRO A 242 -2.33 18.04 -4.19
CA PRO A 242 -1.71 16.74 -4.00
C PRO A 242 -2.71 15.61 -4.25
N TRP A 243 -2.22 14.49 -4.77
CA TRP A 243 -2.99 13.27 -5.01
C TRP A 243 -3.76 12.80 -3.77
N VAL A 244 -3.18 12.98 -2.58
CA VAL A 244 -3.79 12.59 -1.30
C VAL A 244 -5.16 13.26 -1.07
N GLN A 245 -5.35 14.50 -1.55
CA GLN A 245 -6.62 15.23 -1.40
C GLN A 245 -7.76 14.53 -2.16
N GLY A 246 -7.48 13.95 -3.33
CA GLY A 246 -8.43 13.13 -4.06
C GLY A 246 -8.60 11.74 -3.43
N ALA A 247 -7.50 11.15 -2.95
CA ALA A 247 -7.51 9.82 -2.35
C ALA A 247 -8.35 9.74 -1.07
N LEU A 248 -8.29 10.75 -0.19
CA LEU A 248 -9.04 10.77 1.06
C LEU A 248 -10.56 10.69 0.87
N LYS A 249 -11.07 11.34 -0.19
CA LYS A 249 -12.50 11.26 -0.57
C LYS A 249 -12.94 9.87 -1.00
N ARG A 250 -11.99 9.02 -1.42
CA ARG A 250 -12.25 7.64 -1.86
C ARG A 250 -12.18 6.64 -0.71
N ILE A 251 -11.43 6.94 0.34
CA ILE A 251 -11.21 6.01 1.46
C ILE A 251 -11.96 6.38 2.75
N GLY A 252 -12.65 7.52 2.76
CA GLY A 252 -13.14 8.08 4.01
C GLY A 252 -14.12 9.22 3.84
N LYS A 253 -14.51 9.80 4.97
CA LYS A 253 -15.17 11.11 5.05
C LYS A 253 -14.19 12.13 5.65
N GLN A 254 -14.47 13.40 5.42
CA GLN A 254 -13.76 14.51 6.06
C GLN A 254 -14.68 15.24 7.04
N PHE A 255 -14.11 15.85 8.07
CA PHE A 255 -14.83 16.69 9.02
C PHE A 255 -14.17 18.06 9.19
N HIS A 256 -14.98 19.06 9.53
CA HIS A 256 -14.50 20.38 9.93
C HIS A 256 -14.40 20.50 11.46
N PRO A 257 -13.55 21.39 12.01
CA PRO A 257 -13.36 21.54 13.45
C PRO A 257 -14.65 21.76 14.25
N GLU A 258 -15.64 22.44 13.68
CA GLU A 258 -16.93 22.71 14.31
C GLU A 258 -17.77 21.44 14.55
N GLN A 259 -17.45 20.36 13.83
CA GLN A 259 -18.12 19.07 13.94
C GLN A 259 -17.48 18.16 15.00
N ILE A 260 -16.35 18.54 15.60
CA ILE A 260 -15.64 17.75 16.61
C ILE A 260 -16.57 17.26 17.75
N PRO A 261 -17.44 18.10 18.35
CA PRO A 261 -18.36 17.65 19.40
C PRO A 261 -19.33 16.55 18.96
N ASN A 262 -19.59 16.42 17.65
CA ASN A 262 -20.54 15.48 17.05
C ASN A 262 -19.87 14.31 16.32
N LEU A 263 -18.56 14.09 16.51
CA LEU A 263 -17.84 13.00 15.86
C LEU A 263 -18.45 11.61 16.09
N PRO A 264 -18.95 11.25 17.29
CA PRO A 264 -19.61 9.96 17.48
C PRO A 264 -20.79 9.76 16.53
N ALA A 265 -21.66 10.74 16.37
CA ALA A 265 -22.81 10.66 15.45
C ALA A 265 -22.37 10.56 13.98
N LEU A 266 -21.33 11.30 13.59
CA LEU A 266 -20.75 11.23 12.25
C LEU A 266 -20.19 9.83 11.95
N LEU A 267 -19.50 9.22 12.91
CA LEU A 267 -18.95 7.87 12.80
C LEU A 267 -20.06 6.80 12.77
N GLU A 268 -21.11 6.94 13.57
CA GLU A 268 -22.27 6.04 13.51
C GLU A 268 -22.91 6.05 12.12
N SER A 269 -23.14 7.24 11.55
CA SER A 269 -23.62 7.37 10.16
C SER A 269 -22.65 6.74 9.17
N MET A 270 -21.35 7.05 9.25
CA MET A 270 -20.35 6.53 8.33
C MET A 270 -20.23 5.00 8.38
N LEU A 271 -20.27 4.41 9.58
CA LEU A 271 -20.23 2.95 9.76
C LEU A 271 -21.51 2.27 9.27
N SER A 272 -22.67 2.93 9.40
CA SER A 272 -23.93 2.41 8.86
C SER A 272 -23.94 2.38 7.32
N GLU A 273 -23.18 3.26 6.69
CA GLU A 273 -23.04 3.39 5.23
C GLU A 273 -21.78 2.68 4.69
N GLN A 274 -21.02 1.96 5.51
CA GLN A 274 -19.70 1.43 5.16
C GLN A 274 -19.73 0.56 3.88
N SER A 275 -20.81 -0.21 3.66
CA SER A 275 -20.97 -1.04 2.46
C SER A 275 -20.90 -0.24 1.16
N THR A 276 -21.31 1.03 1.18
CA THR A 276 -21.25 1.93 0.02
C THR A 276 -19.82 2.34 -0.33
N MET A 277 -18.90 2.27 0.64
CA MET A 277 -17.49 2.66 0.47
C MET A 277 -16.60 1.48 0.05
N GLN A 278 -17.08 0.23 0.18
CA GLN A 278 -16.26 -0.97 0.02
C GLN A 278 -15.58 -1.06 -1.36
N ALA A 279 -16.34 -0.77 -2.43
CA ALA A 279 -15.80 -0.80 -3.80
C ALA A 279 -14.67 0.22 -3.99
N SER A 280 -14.84 1.41 -3.39
CA SER A 280 -13.84 2.47 -3.42
C SER A 280 -12.57 2.10 -2.65
N LEU A 281 -12.72 1.53 -1.45
CA LEU A 281 -11.62 1.05 -0.61
C LEU A 281 -10.81 -0.05 -1.32
N GLN A 282 -11.49 -1.01 -1.94
CA GLN A 282 -10.86 -2.07 -2.73
C GLN A 282 -10.14 -1.53 -3.96
N ALA A 283 -10.71 -0.54 -4.65
CA ALA A 283 -10.05 0.11 -5.78
C ALA A 283 -8.76 0.81 -5.34
N VAL A 284 -8.76 1.53 -4.21
CA VAL A 284 -7.53 2.16 -3.67
C VAL A 284 -6.50 1.11 -3.28
N LYS A 285 -6.90 0.01 -2.63
CA LYS A 285 -5.98 -1.10 -2.30
C LYS A 285 -5.32 -1.68 -3.56
N GLN A 286 -6.08 -1.93 -4.61
CA GLN A 286 -5.56 -2.44 -5.89
C GLN A 286 -4.62 -1.43 -6.56
N GLU A 287 -4.96 -0.14 -6.50
CA GLU A 287 -4.14 0.95 -7.02
C GLU A 287 -2.79 1.05 -6.29
N LEU A 288 -2.76 0.89 -4.96
CA LEU A 288 -1.56 1.16 -4.16
C LEU A 288 -0.70 -0.08 -3.87
N TRP A 289 -1.27 -1.27 -3.80
CA TRP A 289 -0.55 -2.47 -3.36
C TRP A 289 -0.44 -3.49 -4.49
N HIS A 290 0.45 -3.21 -5.44
CA HIS A 290 0.76 -4.15 -6.51
C HIS A 290 1.68 -5.26 -6.00
N PHE A 291 1.65 -6.41 -6.69
CA PHE A 291 2.46 -7.59 -6.36
C PHE A 291 2.35 -8.03 -4.89
N GLN A 292 1.15 -8.01 -4.33
CA GLN A 292 0.87 -8.37 -2.92
C GLN A 292 1.53 -9.71 -2.55
N GLY A 293 2.24 -9.72 -1.43
CA GLY A 293 2.99 -10.88 -0.92
C GLY A 293 4.27 -11.21 -1.68
N ARG A 294 4.63 -10.45 -2.72
CA ARG A 294 5.82 -10.67 -3.56
C ARG A 294 6.67 -9.43 -3.73
N GLY A 295 6.39 -8.34 -3.02
CA GLY A 295 7.10 -7.09 -3.16
C GLY A 295 8.60 -7.22 -2.88
N GLY A 296 8.95 -7.97 -1.83
CA GLY A 296 10.35 -8.30 -1.53
C GLY A 296 11.03 -9.08 -2.65
N GLU A 297 10.35 -10.08 -3.23
CA GLU A 297 10.86 -10.86 -4.36
C GLU A 297 11.07 -9.98 -5.60
N GLN A 298 10.09 -9.13 -5.94
CA GLN A 298 10.18 -8.24 -7.08
C GLN A 298 11.29 -7.19 -6.91
N SER A 299 11.43 -6.61 -5.72
CA SER A 299 12.54 -5.69 -5.43
C SER A 299 13.90 -6.39 -5.52
N ALA A 300 14.02 -7.63 -5.01
CA ALA A 300 15.27 -8.40 -5.13
C ALA A 300 15.62 -8.69 -6.59
N ARG A 301 14.62 -9.10 -7.41
CA ARG A 301 14.81 -9.31 -8.85
C ARG A 301 15.27 -8.04 -9.56
N ALA A 302 14.63 -6.91 -9.29
CA ALA A 302 15.01 -5.62 -9.86
C ALA A 302 16.45 -5.22 -9.50
N LEU A 303 16.88 -5.46 -8.25
CA LEU A 303 18.25 -5.18 -7.82
C LEU A 303 19.26 -6.11 -8.50
N LEU A 304 18.95 -7.39 -8.67
CA LEU A 304 19.79 -8.35 -9.40
C LEU A 304 19.90 -8.00 -10.89
N GLU A 305 18.82 -7.50 -11.50
CA GLU A 305 18.85 -7.02 -12.88
C GLU A 305 19.77 -5.79 -13.03
N ILE A 306 19.69 -4.84 -12.09
CA ILE A 306 20.59 -3.68 -12.05
C ILE A 306 22.05 -4.15 -11.87
N GLU A 307 22.32 -5.06 -10.94
CA GLU A 307 23.66 -5.61 -10.72
C GLU A 307 24.18 -6.32 -11.98
N SER A 308 23.35 -7.13 -12.62
CA SER A 308 23.68 -7.78 -13.89
C SER A 308 24.06 -6.76 -14.96
N GLN A 309 23.31 -5.67 -15.11
CA GLN A 309 23.63 -4.59 -16.07
C GLN A 309 24.97 -3.92 -15.77
N ILE A 310 25.29 -3.70 -14.49
CA ILE A 310 26.57 -3.11 -14.06
C ILE A 310 27.73 -4.07 -14.38
N LEU A 311 27.58 -5.36 -14.07
CA LEU A 311 28.58 -6.38 -14.35
C LEU A 311 28.80 -6.56 -15.85
N GLU A 312 27.73 -6.64 -16.65
CA GLU A 312 27.84 -6.71 -18.10
C GLU A 312 28.56 -5.48 -18.68
N SER A 313 28.25 -4.29 -18.17
CA SER A 313 28.92 -3.05 -18.58
C SER A 313 30.42 -3.06 -18.22
N SER A 314 30.79 -3.73 -17.13
CA SER A 314 32.19 -3.85 -16.69
C SER A 314 33.04 -4.78 -17.57
N LEU A 315 32.41 -5.67 -18.35
CA LEU A 315 33.11 -6.56 -19.28
C LEU A 315 33.69 -5.82 -20.49
N ASP A 316 33.15 -4.64 -20.83
CA ASP A 316 33.60 -3.79 -21.95
C ASP A 316 33.83 -4.62 -23.24
N LYS A 317 35.08 -4.67 -23.74
CA LYS A 317 35.45 -5.43 -24.95
C LYS A 317 35.20 -6.94 -24.86
N SER A 318 35.06 -7.49 -23.67
CA SER A 318 34.83 -8.92 -23.44
C SER A 318 33.36 -9.32 -23.51
N LEU A 319 32.43 -8.34 -23.57
CA LEU A 319 31.00 -8.60 -23.57
C LEU A 319 30.52 -9.52 -24.71
N PRO A 320 30.99 -9.39 -25.97
CA PRO A 320 30.56 -10.28 -27.06
C PRO A 320 30.94 -11.75 -26.82
N LEU A 321 32.15 -11.98 -26.28
CA LEU A 321 32.62 -13.32 -25.95
C LEU A 321 31.80 -13.93 -24.81
N HIS A 322 31.55 -13.15 -23.75
CA HIS A 322 30.71 -13.60 -22.63
C HIS A 322 29.29 -13.97 -23.09
N LYS A 323 28.66 -13.14 -23.92
CA LYS A 323 27.33 -13.44 -24.49
C LYS A 323 27.33 -14.73 -25.32
N ARG A 324 28.41 -15.00 -26.06
CA ARG A 324 28.56 -16.26 -26.81
C ARG A 324 28.66 -17.47 -25.88
N ILE A 325 29.41 -17.37 -24.79
CA ILE A 325 29.52 -18.43 -23.77
C ILE A 325 28.15 -18.73 -23.16
N LEU A 326 27.42 -17.71 -22.72
CA LEU A 326 26.08 -17.88 -22.14
C LEU A 326 25.10 -18.53 -23.12
N ALA A 327 25.13 -18.12 -24.40
CA ALA A 327 24.29 -18.71 -25.44
C ALA A 327 24.58 -20.20 -25.63
N ILE A 328 25.86 -20.60 -25.63
CA ILE A 328 26.26 -22.01 -25.72
C ILE A 328 25.79 -22.77 -24.47
N GLN A 329 26.03 -22.24 -23.26
CA GLN A 329 25.58 -22.87 -22.01
C GLN A 329 24.07 -23.07 -21.97
N LYS A 330 23.28 -22.11 -22.47
CA LYS A 330 21.82 -22.22 -22.55
C LYS A 330 21.37 -23.35 -23.49
N ILE A 331 22.04 -23.51 -24.64
CA ILE A 331 21.77 -24.61 -25.57
C ILE A 331 22.09 -25.95 -24.89
N LEU A 332 23.23 -26.05 -24.22
CA LEU A 332 23.66 -27.27 -23.53
C LEU A 332 22.78 -27.63 -22.32
N ALA A 333 22.18 -26.64 -21.66
CA ALA A 333 21.27 -26.83 -20.52
C ALA A 333 19.83 -27.20 -20.92
N THR A 334 19.47 -27.08 -22.21
CA THR A 334 18.14 -27.49 -22.69
C THR A 334 18.15 -29.01 -22.88
N PRO A 335 17.24 -29.78 -22.25
CA PRO A 335 17.19 -31.22 -22.45
C PRO A 335 16.99 -31.52 -23.94
N ALA A 336 17.78 -32.45 -24.49
CA ALA A 336 17.57 -32.92 -25.85
C ALA A 336 16.16 -33.52 -25.94
N LEU A 337 15.35 -33.06 -26.91
CA LEU A 337 14.13 -33.78 -27.27
C LEU A 337 14.55 -35.21 -27.62
N GLU A 338 14.09 -36.19 -26.84
CA GLU A 338 14.23 -37.59 -27.17
C GLU A 338 13.70 -37.84 -28.58
N SER A 339 14.56 -38.45 -29.39
CA SER A 339 14.32 -38.78 -30.79
C SER A 339 13.02 -39.58 -30.97
N SER A 340 12.14 -39.09 -31.85
CA SER A 340 11.01 -39.82 -32.40
C SER A 340 11.39 -41.24 -32.88
N PRO A 341 10.45 -42.20 -32.85
CA PRO A 341 10.75 -43.62 -32.98
C PRO A 341 11.27 -43.97 -34.38
N GLN A 342 12.21 -44.92 -34.42
CA GLN A 342 12.71 -45.55 -35.62
C GLN A 342 11.56 -45.99 -36.52
N VAL A 343 11.52 -45.45 -37.75
CA VAL A 343 10.70 -46.01 -38.83
C VAL A 343 11.31 -47.36 -39.19
N SER A 344 10.60 -48.45 -38.86
CA SER A 344 10.93 -49.78 -39.33
C SER A 344 10.64 -49.89 -40.82
N LEU A 345 11.69 -50.13 -41.61
CA LEU A 345 11.57 -50.63 -42.97
C LEU A 345 11.15 -52.11 -42.91
N ASP A 346 9.85 -52.41 -43.01
CA ASP A 346 9.41 -53.58 -43.76
C ASP A 346 7.91 -53.62 -44.06
N SER A 347 7.58 -54.38 -45.11
CA SER A 347 6.26 -54.84 -45.59
C SER A 347 5.46 -53.96 -46.59
N THR A 348 5.72 -54.25 -47.88
CA THR A 348 4.79 -54.50 -49.02
C THR A 348 3.65 -53.53 -49.39
N PRO A 349 3.51 -53.15 -50.69
CA PRO A 349 2.44 -52.27 -51.17
C PRO A 349 1.23 -53.05 -51.74
N PRO A 350 0.00 -52.50 -51.65
CA PRO A 350 -1.13 -52.86 -52.51
C PRO A 350 -1.46 -51.79 -53.57
N PRO A 351 -2.30 -52.12 -54.58
CA PRO A 351 -2.15 -51.59 -55.94
C PRO A 351 -3.00 -50.36 -56.29
N HIS A 352 -2.60 -49.75 -57.42
CA HIS A 352 -3.16 -48.59 -58.12
C HIS A 352 -4.70 -48.39 -58.12
N ALA A 353 -5.10 -47.12 -57.94
CA ALA A 353 -6.31 -46.54 -58.54
C ALA A 353 -6.06 -45.07 -58.98
N LYS A 354 -6.79 -44.66 -60.02
CA LYS A 354 -6.56 -43.59 -61.02
C LYS A 354 -6.61 -42.12 -60.53
N PRO A 355 -6.14 -41.15 -61.35
CA PRO A 355 -6.11 -39.72 -61.00
C PRO A 355 -7.42 -39.00 -61.38
N GLU A 356 -7.87 -38.09 -60.52
CA GLU A 356 -8.86 -37.05 -60.88
C GLU A 356 -8.23 -35.65 -60.84
N ASN A 357 -8.65 -34.86 -61.82
CA ASN A 357 -8.09 -33.58 -62.27
C ASN A 357 -8.38 -32.40 -61.30
N PRO A 358 -7.58 -31.32 -61.33
CA PRO A 358 -7.78 -30.16 -60.46
C PRO A 358 -8.84 -29.20 -61.02
N LYS A 359 -9.82 -28.83 -60.19
CA LYS A 359 -10.72 -27.70 -60.47
C LYS A 359 -10.07 -26.38 -60.05
N ARG A 360 -9.81 -25.60 -61.10
CA ARG A 360 -9.57 -24.16 -61.18
C ARG A 360 -10.70 -23.38 -60.52
N ILE A 361 -10.41 -22.47 -59.58
CA ILE A 361 -11.23 -21.27 -59.36
C ILE A 361 -10.31 -20.05 -59.30
N SER A 362 -10.45 -19.26 -60.35
CA SER A 362 -9.97 -17.89 -60.50
C SER A 362 -10.96 -16.90 -59.89
N SER A 363 -10.44 -15.70 -59.61
CA SER A 363 -11.07 -14.37 -59.78
C SER A 363 -11.32 -13.57 -58.48
N ILE A 364 -10.58 -12.46 -58.29
CA ILE A 364 -10.97 -11.02 -58.55
C ILE A 364 -11.56 -10.43 -57.25
N SER A 365 -11.29 -9.24 -56.70
CA SER A 365 -10.79 -7.90 -57.09
C SER A 365 -10.40 -7.16 -55.79
N LYS A 366 -9.40 -6.25 -55.75
CA LYS A 366 -9.52 -4.76 -55.81
C LYS A 366 -10.67 -4.17 -54.97
N GLU A 367 -10.60 -3.05 -54.24
CA GLU A 367 -9.66 -1.95 -53.95
C GLU A 367 -10.50 -0.89 -53.16
N HIS A 368 -9.89 0.20 -52.67
CA HIS A 368 -10.49 1.43 -52.08
C HIS A 368 -10.74 1.40 -50.56
N ARG A 369 -10.40 2.43 -49.78
CA ARG A 369 -9.63 3.67 -49.96
C ARG A 369 -9.27 4.18 -48.56
#